data_AF-A0A507DFX6-F1
#
_entry.id   AF-A0A507DFX6-F1
#
_cell.length_a   1.000
_cell.length_b   1.000
_cell.length_c   1.000
_cell.angle_alpha   90.00
_cell.angle_beta   90.00
_cell.angle_gamma   90.00
#
_symmetry.space_group_name_H-M   'P 1'
#
loop_
_entity.id
_entity.type
_entity.pdbx_description
1 polymer ?
#
loop_
_entity_poly.entity_id
_entity_poly.type
_entity_poly.pdbx_seq_one_letter_code
_entity_poly.pdbx_strand_id
1 'polypeptide(L)'
;MLAESELTLRDTNEFEMWQEDIKAKETEERQIELEKLRLKVQLVHEDSFLARQEKQQENKGIVIEMKQEKQVFRHLSEQARKELDFENKRKIEDVHEIMESVVRAKEKVVLLKQKKAADVVNETQFLMEKAQREAAEELSRKMELIQQIRLLEKAIPPVGGYVKALDLTETSNLGLLGEMSIIEASSFLFQLAFQSKPRFCQLHERLAHMRVRESELAQERRQDIIKEKETRLAQVSEKLEDIDRERQERRRKRLEASYGAVGSSRTSSSASICEEHLSIHSLERKNVDPALREMQEKLLAKKALRMNAKSKLSTLKSSGVVTSIFKHANQNMESINMDASAKPQSGSSASFIAGIPVLRNPELPSKTQKDESPKTNNASTHTDKSEDAGINAITSRDAEYTAHMAQIRRQLEDQKMKLLADISAAQARDISITIAVPQGTVEAMGATVEKTVKFANSVETL
;
A
#
# COMPACT_ATOMS: atom_id res chain seq x y z
N MET A 1 86.66 23.22 88.34
CA MET A 1 85.67 24.28 88.68
C MET A 1 85.94 25.60 87.96
N LEU A 2 86.12 25.58 86.64
CA LEU A 2 86.01 26.76 85.75
C LEU A 2 85.57 26.31 84.34
N ALA A 3 86.13 25.20 83.83
CA ALA A 3 85.68 24.56 82.59
C ALA A 3 84.22 24.06 82.62
N GLU A 4 83.74 23.57 83.78
CA GLU A 4 82.37 23.05 83.93
C GLU A 4 81.29 24.16 83.84
N SER A 5 81.64 25.40 84.22
CA SER A 5 80.79 26.58 84.08
C SER A 5 80.79 27.16 82.66
N GLU A 6 81.84 26.93 81.87
CA GLU A 6 81.87 27.35 80.45
C GLU A 6 81.09 26.39 79.54
N LEU A 7 81.01 25.10 79.91
CA LEU A 7 80.28 24.09 79.15
C LEU A 7 78.74 24.22 79.28
N THR A 8 78.26 24.86 80.35
CA THR A 8 76.82 24.95 80.69
C THR A 8 76.16 26.26 80.22
N LEU A 9 76.93 27.23 79.74
CA LEU A 9 76.46 28.54 79.24
C LEU A 9 76.53 28.69 77.71
N ARG A 10 77.02 27.69 76.99
CA ARG A 10 77.29 27.77 75.55
C ARG A 10 76.14 27.25 74.67
N ASP A 11 75.44 26.22 75.14
CA ASP A 11 74.50 25.44 74.31
C ASP A 11 73.07 26.00 74.29
N THR A 12 72.70 26.89 75.21
CA THR A 12 71.33 27.45 75.30
C THR A 12 70.99 28.35 74.12
N ASN A 13 71.88 29.27 73.77
CA ASN A 13 71.68 30.20 72.66
C ASN A 13 71.67 29.47 71.30
N GLU A 14 72.53 28.46 71.12
CA GLU A 14 72.55 27.64 69.89
C GLU A 14 71.25 26.81 69.76
N PHE A 15 70.70 26.30 70.87
CA PHE A 15 69.40 25.62 70.89
C PHE A 15 68.22 26.56 70.61
N GLU A 16 68.22 27.77 71.20
CA GLU A 16 67.19 28.79 70.94
C GLU A 16 67.21 29.22 69.47
N MET A 17 68.39 29.55 68.92
CA MET A 17 68.57 29.85 67.50
C MET A 17 68.07 28.70 66.62
N TRP A 18 68.43 27.44 66.90
CA TRP A 18 67.93 26.27 66.18
C TRP A 18 66.41 26.11 66.25
N GLN A 19 65.80 26.41 67.40
CA GLN A 19 64.35 26.34 67.59
C GLN A 19 63.62 27.46 66.82
N GLU A 20 64.21 28.66 66.73
CA GLU A 20 63.71 29.74 65.87
C GLU A 20 63.88 29.41 64.38
N ASP A 21 65.01 28.82 63.99
CA ASP A 21 65.29 28.36 62.63
C ASP A 21 64.27 27.31 62.15
N ILE A 22 63.85 26.39 63.03
CA ILE A 22 62.79 25.42 62.74
C ILE A 22 61.43 26.10 62.64
N LYS A 23 61.05 26.97 63.60
CA LYS A 23 59.78 27.72 63.52
C LYS A 23 59.70 28.54 62.23
N ALA A 24 60.79 29.20 61.83
CA ALA A 24 60.90 29.93 60.59
C ALA A 24 60.64 29.02 59.38
N LYS A 25 61.37 27.91 59.26
CA LYS A 25 61.20 26.92 58.17
C LYS A 25 59.78 26.37 58.12
N GLU A 26 59.18 25.97 59.23
CA GLU A 26 57.78 25.52 59.25
C GLU A 26 56.80 26.63 58.81
N THR A 27 57.04 27.91 59.15
CA THR A 27 56.18 29.01 58.67
C THR A 27 56.38 29.34 57.20
N GLU A 28 57.58 29.09 56.65
CA GLU A 28 57.86 29.19 55.21
C GLU A 28 57.23 28.02 54.44
N GLU A 29 57.36 26.79 54.94
CA GLU A 29 56.71 25.60 54.38
C GLU A 29 55.19 25.77 54.35
N ARG A 30 54.55 26.22 55.44
CA ARG A 30 53.11 26.55 55.46
C ARG A 30 52.73 27.63 54.45
N GLN A 31 53.54 28.66 54.25
CA GLN A 31 53.32 29.67 53.20
C GLN A 31 53.39 29.04 51.80
N ILE A 32 54.41 28.22 51.55
CA ILE A 32 54.62 27.52 50.28
C ILE A 32 53.48 26.52 50.00
N GLU A 33 52.95 25.83 51.01
CA GLU A 33 51.78 24.93 50.87
C GLU A 33 50.50 25.69 50.53
N LEU A 34 50.23 26.82 51.20
CA LEU A 34 49.10 27.68 50.89
C LEU A 34 49.21 28.26 49.45
N GLU A 35 50.41 28.61 49.00
CA GLU A 35 50.64 29.00 47.60
C GLU A 35 50.45 27.83 46.62
N LYS A 36 51.00 26.64 46.91
CA LYS A 36 50.77 25.42 46.11
C LYS A 36 49.27 25.10 45.98
N LEU A 37 48.48 25.25 47.04
CA LEU A 37 47.02 25.08 47.03
C LEU A 37 46.33 26.16 46.19
N ARG A 38 46.68 27.44 46.37
CA ARG A 38 46.16 28.57 45.57
C ARG A 38 46.41 28.37 44.07
N LEU A 39 47.62 27.95 43.70
CA LEU A 39 48.01 27.66 42.31
C LEU A 39 47.24 26.46 41.76
N LYS A 40 47.05 25.39 42.55
CA LYS A 40 46.24 24.22 42.16
C LYS A 40 44.78 24.59 41.90
N VAL A 41 44.16 25.41 42.74
CA VAL A 41 42.78 25.89 42.54
C VAL A 41 42.66 26.74 41.27
N GLN A 42 43.63 27.64 41.00
CA GLN A 42 43.65 28.41 39.75
C GLN A 42 43.81 27.52 38.51
N LEU A 43 44.65 26.48 38.58
CA LEU A 43 44.84 25.53 37.49
C LEU A 43 43.55 24.75 37.20
N VAL A 44 42.88 24.23 38.23
CA VAL A 44 41.58 23.53 38.10
C VAL A 44 40.50 24.45 37.51
N HIS A 45 40.47 25.73 37.91
CA HIS A 45 39.55 26.70 37.33
C HIS A 45 39.77 26.90 35.83
N GLU A 46 41.01 27.16 35.39
CA GLU A 46 41.32 27.38 33.97
C GLU A 46 41.10 26.11 33.13
N ASP A 47 41.42 24.93 33.65
CA ASP A 47 41.20 23.66 32.95
C ASP A 47 39.69 23.34 32.84
N SER A 48 38.89 23.68 33.87
CA SER A 48 37.42 23.60 33.79
C SER A 48 36.83 24.61 32.79
N PHE A 49 37.48 25.77 32.59
CA PHE A 49 37.08 26.75 31.58
C PHE A 49 37.38 26.25 30.16
N LEU A 50 38.54 25.61 29.96
CA LEU A 50 38.92 25.00 28.68
C LEU A 50 37.96 23.87 28.30
N ALA A 51 37.68 22.93 29.20
CA ALA A 51 36.72 21.84 28.95
C ALA A 51 35.29 22.35 28.63
N ARG A 52 34.85 23.45 29.26
CA ARG A 52 33.59 24.12 28.91
C ARG A 52 33.63 24.76 27.51
N GLN A 53 34.77 25.33 27.11
CA GLN A 53 34.93 25.93 25.78
C GLN A 53 34.96 24.86 24.68
N GLU A 54 35.70 23.78 24.89
CA GLU A 54 35.82 22.61 24.01
C GLU A 54 34.45 21.98 23.75
N LYS A 55 33.71 21.64 24.82
CA LYS A 55 32.32 21.15 24.72
C LYS A 55 31.37 22.14 24.02
N GLN A 56 31.62 23.44 24.13
CA GLN A 56 30.86 24.46 23.40
C GLN A 56 31.29 24.61 21.92
N GLN A 57 32.39 23.99 21.50
CA GLN A 57 32.79 23.88 20.08
C GLN A 57 32.24 22.58 19.49
N GLU A 58 32.37 21.44 20.19
CA GLU A 58 31.75 20.16 19.83
C GLU A 58 30.23 20.31 19.59
N ASN A 59 29.50 20.88 20.55
CA ASN A 59 28.06 21.13 20.43
C ASN A 59 27.69 22.03 19.24
N LYS A 60 28.61 22.87 18.74
CA LYS A 60 28.36 23.68 17.53
C LYS A 60 28.59 22.88 16.25
N GLY A 61 29.60 22.00 16.23
CA GLY A 61 29.83 21.04 15.15
C GLY A 61 28.60 20.16 14.94
N ILE A 62 28.17 19.47 16.01
CA ILE A 62 26.99 18.58 16.00
C ILE A 62 25.73 19.32 15.52
N VAL A 63 25.49 20.56 15.97
CA VAL A 63 24.33 21.36 15.53
C VAL A 63 24.42 21.78 14.05
N ILE A 64 25.62 21.94 13.50
CA ILE A 64 25.82 22.21 12.06
C ILE A 64 25.60 20.93 11.25
N GLU A 65 26.16 19.80 11.68
CA GLU A 65 26.02 18.47 11.07
C GLU A 65 24.54 18.05 11.03
N MET A 66 23.85 18.02 12.17
CA MET A 66 22.41 17.71 12.24
C MET A 66 21.56 18.65 11.36
N LYS A 67 21.99 19.90 11.16
CA LYS A 67 21.30 20.84 10.27
C LYS A 67 21.51 20.48 8.79
N GLN A 68 22.72 20.08 8.41
CA GLN A 68 23.05 19.61 7.06
C GLN A 68 22.33 18.29 6.75
N GLU A 69 22.41 17.30 7.63
CA GLU A 69 21.64 16.04 7.53
C GLU A 69 20.14 16.32 7.33
N LYS A 70 19.56 17.18 8.18
CA LYS A 70 18.15 17.57 8.06
C LYS A 70 17.85 18.32 6.76
N GLN A 71 18.80 18.98 6.11
CA GLN A 71 18.62 19.52 4.75
C GLN A 71 18.63 18.40 3.70
N VAL A 72 19.57 17.45 3.78
CA VAL A 72 19.64 16.28 2.88
C VAL A 72 18.38 15.42 2.97
N PHE A 73 17.92 15.06 4.18
CA PHE A 73 16.70 14.27 4.37
C PHE A 73 15.44 14.96 3.84
N ARG A 74 15.34 16.30 3.93
CA ARG A 74 14.23 17.04 3.31
C ARG A 74 14.31 16.98 1.78
N HIS A 75 15.49 17.21 1.21
CA HIS A 75 15.68 17.15 -0.24
C HIS A 75 15.33 15.76 -0.80
N LEU A 76 15.81 14.69 -0.16
CA LEU A 76 15.48 13.31 -0.53
C LEU A 76 13.97 13.01 -0.39
N SER A 77 13.32 13.50 0.68
CA SER A 77 11.86 13.35 0.86
C SER A 77 11.06 14.11 -0.20
N GLU A 78 11.49 15.32 -0.57
CA GLU A 78 10.88 16.11 -1.65
C GLU A 78 11.10 15.49 -3.03
N GLN A 79 12.26 14.91 -3.30
CA GLN A 79 12.53 14.14 -4.53
C GLN A 79 11.64 12.90 -4.59
N ALA A 80 11.62 12.07 -3.53
CA ALA A 80 10.77 10.88 -3.47
C ALA A 80 9.28 11.21 -3.64
N ARG A 81 8.80 12.34 -3.09
CA ARG A 81 7.43 12.80 -3.33
C ARG A 81 7.20 13.20 -4.80
N LYS A 82 8.12 13.94 -5.42
CA LYS A 82 8.03 14.32 -6.85
C LYS A 82 8.03 13.09 -7.77
N GLU A 83 8.83 12.08 -7.45
CA GLU A 83 8.88 10.80 -8.18
C GLU A 83 7.52 10.09 -8.12
N LEU A 84 6.95 9.95 -6.91
CA LEU A 84 5.62 9.37 -6.70
C LEU A 84 4.51 10.20 -7.35
N ASP A 85 4.57 11.53 -7.28
CA ASP A 85 3.63 12.45 -7.93
C ASP A 85 3.68 12.29 -9.46
N PHE A 86 4.85 12.02 -10.04
CA PHE A 86 5.05 11.76 -11.48
C PHE A 86 4.57 10.36 -11.88
N GLU A 87 4.95 9.32 -11.14
CA GLU A 87 4.44 7.96 -11.33
C GLU A 87 2.91 7.90 -11.28
N ASN A 88 2.29 8.61 -10.34
CA ASN A 88 0.84 8.62 -10.17
C ASN A 88 0.14 9.35 -11.32
N LYS A 89 0.70 10.45 -11.84
CA LYS A 89 0.19 11.10 -13.07
C LYS A 89 0.25 10.15 -14.25
N ARG A 90 1.39 9.51 -14.49
CA ARG A 90 1.53 8.52 -15.56
C ARG A 90 0.52 7.38 -15.43
N LYS A 91 0.32 6.82 -14.23
CA LYS A 91 -0.69 5.76 -14.01
C LYS A 91 -2.13 6.25 -14.27
N ILE A 92 -2.43 7.53 -14.04
CA ILE A 92 -3.73 8.13 -14.38
C ILE A 92 -3.86 8.31 -15.90
N GLU A 93 -2.80 8.73 -16.57
CA GLU A 93 -2.72 8.88 -18.04
C GLU A 93 -2.87 7.52 -18.74
N ASP A 94 -2.12 6.49 -18.32
CA ASP A 94 -2.22 5.11 -18.79
C ASP A 94 -3.67 4.57 -18.65
N VAL A 95 -4.31 4.81 -17.50
CA VAL A 95 -5.71 4.41 -17.24
C VAL A 95 -6.71 5.22 -18.10
N HIS A 96 -6.42 6.49 -18.39
CA HIS A 96 -7.26 7.32 -19.24
C HIS A 96 -7.22 6.84 -20.71
N GLU A 97 -6.04 6.55 -21.26
CA GLU A 97 -5.90 5.98 -22.61
C GLU A 97 -6.61 4.62 -22.73
N ILE A 98 -6.47 3.75 -21.72
CA ILE A 98 -7.20 2.48 -21.67
C ILE A 98 -8.71 2.73 -21.68
N MET A 99 -9.21 3.67 -20.87
CA MET A 99 -10.64 4.01 -20.83
C MET A 99 -11.14 4.54 -22.19
N GLU A 100 -10.41 5.45 -22.85
CA GLU A 100 -10.75 5.90 -24.20
C GLU A 100 -10.76 4.74 -25.20
N SER A 101 -9.77 3.83 -25.14
CA SER A 101 -9.69 2.68 -26.04
C SER A 101 -10.92 1.75 -25.91
N VAL A 102 -11.41 1.57 -24.67
CA VAL A 102 -12.61 0.79 -24.36
C VAL A 102 -13.88 1.48 -24.85
N VAL A 103 -13.97 2.82 -24.75
CA VAL A 103 -15.08 3.59 -25.32
C VAL A 103 -15.09 3.47 -26.85
N ARG A 104 -13.97 3.73 -27.52
CA ARG A 104 -13.83 3.60 -28.99
C ARG A 104 -14.14 2.18 -29.47
N ALA A 105 -13.72 1.14 -28.74
CA ALA A 105 -14.02 -0.25 -29.04
C ALA A 105 -15.53 -0.58 -28.86
N LYS A 106 -16.15 -0.09 -27.78
CA LYS A 106 -17.60 -0.24 -27.51
C LYS A 106 -18.43 0.41 -28.62
N GLU A 107 -18.10 1.63 -29.02
CA GLU A 107 -18.76 2.35 -30.12
C GLU A 107 -18.65 1.58 -31.44
N LYS A 108 -17.45 1.11 -31.80
CA LYS A 108 -17.24 0.27 -32.98
C LYS A 108 -18.09 -1.01 -32.95
N VAL A 109 -18.23 -1.66 -31.80
CA VAL A 109 -19.12 -2.84 -31.65
C VAL A 109 -20.60 -2.48 -31.77
N VAL A 110 -21.03 -1.31 -31.26
CA VAL A 110 -22.42 -0.84 -31.43
C VAL A 110 -22.72 -0.55 -32.90
N LEU A 111 -21.84 0.18 -33.60
CA LEU A 111 -22.00 0.48 -35.03
C LEU A 111 -22.02 -0.78 -35.89
N LEU A 112 -21.15 -1.76 -35.62
CA LEU A 112 -21.15 -3.05 -36.32
C LEU A 112 -22.44 -3.86 -36.06
N LYS A 113 -22.97 -3.83 -34.84
CA LYS A 113 -24.26 -4.46 -34.51
C LYS A 113 -25.45 -3.76 -35.18
N GLN A 114 -25.45 -2.43 -35.20
CA GLN A 114 -26.47 -1.64 -35.90
C GLN A 114 -26.45 -1.90 -37.41
N LYS A 115 -25.26 -1.90 -38.03
CA LYS A 115 -25.13 -2.26 -39.45
C LYS A 115 -25.66 -3.68 -39.70
N LYS A 116 -25.18 -4.69 -38.96
CA LYS A 116 -25.64 -6.08 -39.17
C LYS A 116 -27.15 -6.25 -38.93
N ALA A 117 -27.75 -5.49 -38.01
CA ALA A 117 -29.20 -5.48 -37.83
C ALA A 117 -29.92 -4.88 -39.04
N ALA A 118 -29.43 -3.78 -39.61
CA ALA A 118 -29.98 -3.21 -40.84
C ALA A 118 -29.80 -4.15 -42.05
N ASP A 119 -28.63 -4.77 -42.20
CA ASP A 119 -28.36 -5.77 -43.25
C ASP A 119 -29.37 -6.93 -43.19
N VAL A 120 -29.65 -7.46 -41.98
CA VAL A 120 -30.66 -8.53 -41.76
C VAL A 120 -32.10 -8.05 -41.99
N VAL A 121 -32.44 -6.81 -41.65
CA VAL A 121 -33.77 -6.24 -41.96
C VAL A 121 -33.96 -6.12 -43.48
N ASN A 122 -32.93 -5.68 -44.21
CA ASN A 122 -32.98 -5.59 -45.68
C ASN A 122 -33.09 -7.00 -46.31
N GLU A 123 -32.32 -7.97 -45.82
CA GLU A 123 -32.36 -9.36 -46.29
C GLU A 123 -33.73 -10.01 -46.04
N THR A 124 -34.31 -9.82 -44.85
CA THR A 124 -35.64 -10.37 -44.51
C THR A 124 -36.77 -9.69 -45.29
N GLN A 125 -36.68 -8.39 -45.57
CA GLN A 125 -37.62 -7.70 -46.46
C GLN A 125 -37.51 -8.24 -47.90
N PHE A 126 -36.30 -8.36 -48.45
CA PHE A 126 -36.08 -8.91 -49.80
C PHE A 126 -36.59 -10.36 -49.93
N LEU A 127 -36.35 -11.22 -48.94
CA LEU A 127 -36.88 -12.58 -48.91
C LEU A 127 -38.41 -12.61 -48.80
N MET A 128 -39.01 -11.69 -48.04
CA MET A 128 -40.47 -11.58 -47.94
C MET A 128 -41.10 -11.13 -49.27
N GLU A 129 -40.54 -10.10 -49.92
CA GLU A 129 -40.99 -9.66 -51.25
C GLU A 129 -40.85 -10.76 -52.31
N LYS A 130 -39.74 -11.51 -52.27
CA LYS A 130 -39.52 -12.65 -53.15
C LYS A 130 -40.59 -13.73 -52.94
N ALA A 131 -40.83 -14.13 -51.68
CA ALA A 131 -41.85 -15.13 -51.36
C ALA A 131 -43.27 -14.68 -51.74
N GLN A 132 -43.60 -13.39 -51.58
CA GLN A 132 -44.88 -12.82 -52.03
C GLN A 132 -45.02 -12.88 -53.56
N ARG A 133 -43.94 -12.58 -54.31
CA ARG A 133 -43.92 -12.67 -55.77
C ARG A 133 -44.10 -14.11 -56.26
N GLU A 134 -43.33 -15.05 -55.72
CA GLU A 134 -43.42 -16.48 -56.06
C GLU A 134 -44.81 -17.06 -55.73
N ALA A 135 -45.41 -16.67 -54.59
CA ALA A 135 -46.77 -17.04 -54.23
C ALA A 135 -47.84 -16.45 -55.17
N ALA A 136 -47.68 -15.22 -55.65
CA ALA A 136 -48.57 -14.61 -56.62
C ALA A 136 -48.47 -15.29 -58.00
N GLU A 137 -47.26 -15.62 -58.45
CA GLU A 137 -47.02 -16.38 -59.69
C GLU A 137 -47.56 -17.81 -59.61
N GLU A 138 -47.47 -18.48 -58.46
CA GLU A 138 -48.17 -19.75 -58.22
C GLU A 138 -49.70 -19.58 -58.24
N LEU A 139 -50.23 -18.51 -57.66
CA LEU A 139 -51.67 -18.26 -57.62
C LEU A 139 -52.24 -17.96 -59.01
N SER A 140 -51.51 -17.23 -59.87
CA SER A 140 -51.89 -17.05 -61.28
C SER A 140 -51.95 -18.39 -62.01
N ARG A 141 -50.88 -19.19 -61.95
CA ARG A 141 -50.82 -20.54 -62.56
C ARG A 141 -51.95 -21.45 -62.07
N LYS A 142 -52.30 -21.39 -60.78
CA LYS A 142 -53.44 -22.12 -60.20
C LYS A 142 -54.79 -21.59 -60.69
N MET A 143 -54.96 -20.27 -60.84
CA MET A 143 -56.17 -19.68 -61.41
C MET A 143 -56.35 -20.01 -62.89
N GLU A 144 -55.28 -19.98 -63.69
CA GLU A 144 -55.27 -20.37 -65.11
C GLU A 144 -55.67 -21.84 -65.26
N LEU A 145 -55.09 -22.73 -64.45
CA LEU A 145 -55.48 -24.15 -64.41
C LEU A 145 -56.95 -24.35 -64.00
N ILE A 146 -57.44 -23.60 -63.00
CA ILE A 146 -58.86 -23.65 -62.60
C ILE A 146 -59.78 -23.14 -63.73
N GLN A 147 -59.36 -22.15 -64.52
CA GLN A 147 -60.12 -21.72 -65.70
C GLN A 147 -60.14 -22.82 -66.77
N GLN A 148 -59.00 -23.46 -67.07
CA GLN A 148 -58.92 -24.59 -68.01
C GLN A 148 -59.82 -25.76 -67.56
N ILE A 149 -59.75 -26.15 -66.28
CA ILE A 149 -60.62 -27.19 -65.70
C ILE A 149 -62.09 -26.79 -65.84
N ARG A 150 -62.48 -25.57 -65.49
CA ARG A 150 -63.88 -25.08 -65.63
C ARG A 150 -64.38 -24.99 -67.07
N LEU A 151 -63.49 -24.86 -68.06
CA LEU A 151 -63.85 -24.93 -69.47
C LEU A 151 -64.11 -26.39 -69.90
N LEU A 152 -63.28 -27.33 -69.41
CA LEU A 152 -63.47 -28.77 -69.63
C LEU A 152 -64.72 -29.31 -68.91
N GLU A 153 -64.95 -28.92 -67.65
CA GLU A 153 -66.15 -29.24 -66.87
C GLU A 153 -67.43 -28.80 -67.59
N LYS A 154 -67.42 -27.61 -68.23
CA LYS A 154 -68.55 -27.12 -69.04
C LYS A 154 -68.74 -27.84 -70.37
N ALA A 155 -67.69 -28.49 -70.89
CA ALA A 155 -67.76 -29.31 -72.11
C ALA A 155 -68.22 -30.75 -71.82
N ILE A 156 -68.16 -31.20 -70.56
CA ILE A 156 -68.60 -32.52 -70.11
C ILE A 156 -70.04 -32.44 -69.59
N PRO A 157 -71.00 -33.23 -70.13
CA PRO A 157 -72.35 -33.29 -69.57
C PRO A 157 -72.34 -33.73 -68.10
N PRO A 158 -73.18 -33.13 -67.23
CA PRO A 158 -73.13 -33.40 -65.79
C PRO A 158 -73.57 -34.84 -65.46
N VAL A 159 -72.59 -35.71 -65.17
CA VAL A 159 -72.82 -37.08 -64.67
C VAL A 159 -73.26 -37.00 -63.20
N GLY A 160 -74.57 -36.98 -62.97
CA GLY A 160 -75.14 -36.75 -61.65
C GLY A 160 -75.13 -37.98 -60.73
N GLY A 161 -75.13 -37.71 -59.41
CA GLY A 161 -76.10 -38.38 -58.54
C GLY A 161 -75.61 -39.40 -57.50
N TYR A 162 -74.32 -39.73 -57.41
CA TYR A 162 -73.83 -40.76 -56.46
C TYR A 162 -72.89 -40.22 -55.37
N VAL A 163 -73.47 -39.53 -54.38
CA VAL A 163 -72.81 -39.32 -53.07
C VAL A 163 -72.93 -40.61 -52.26
N LYS A 164 -71.90 -41.45 -52.34
CA LYS A 164 -71.76 -42.62 -51.46
C LYS A 164 -71.26 -42.15 -50.09
N ALA A 165 -71.87 -42.61 -49.00
CA ALA A 165 -71.38 -42.30 -47.66
C ALA A 165 -69.97 -42.89 -47.48
N LEU A 166 -69.01 -42.07 -47.02
CA LEU A 166 -67.64 -42.51 -46.77
C LEU A 166 -67.55 -43.19 -45.41
N ASP A 167 -67.14 -44.45 -45.39
CA ASP A 167 -66.87 -45.18 -44.15
C ASP A 167 -65.42 -44.90 -43.70
N LEU A 168 -65.24 -44.38 -42.49
CA LEU A 168 -63.92 -44.08 -41.94
C LEU A 168 -63.15 -45.34 -41.48
N THR A 169 -63.83 -46.49 -41.42
CA THR A 169 -63.21 -47.81 -41.16
C THR A 169 -62.74 -48.52 -42.44
N GLU A 170 -63.18 -48.08 -43.63
CA GLU A 170 -62.71 -48.62 -44.91
C GLU A 170 -61.26 -48.17 -45.16
N THR A 171 -60.32 -49.12 -45.20
CA THR A 171 -58.98 -48.88 -45.71
C THR A 171 -59.05 -48.74 -47.23
N SER A 172 -58.21 -47.87 -47.80
CA SER A 172 -58.29 -47.55 -49.24
C SER A 172 -58.01 -48.72 -50.17
N ASN A 173 -57.40 -49.80 -49.65
CA ASN A 173 -57.16 -51.07 -50.31
C ASN A 173 -56.32 -50.94 -51.59
N LEU A 174 -55.38 -49.97 -51.61
CA LEU A 174 -54.43 -49.77 -52.71
C LEU A 174 -53.30 -50.82 -52.73
N GLY A 175 -53.21 -51.66 -51.68
CA GLY A 175 -52.21 -52.73 -51.55
C GLY A 175 -50.87 -52.25 -51.00
N LEU A 176 -50.81 -51.06 -50.42
CA LEU A 176 -49.61 -50.53 -49.78
C LEU A 176 -49.43 -51.20 -48.40
N LEU A 177 -48.23 -51.69 -48.14
CA LEU A 177 -47.88 -52.40 -46.90
C LEU A 177 -47.84 -51.42 -45.71
N GLY A 178 -48.99 -51.23 -45.07
CA GLY A 178 -49.17 -50.30 -43.95
C GLY A 178 -50.42 -49.40 -44.04
N GLU A 179 -51.36 -49.65 -44.95
CA GLU A 179 -52.66 -48.97 -44.95
C GLU A 179 -53.46 -49.26 -43.66
N MET A 180 -53.48 -48.29 -42.76
CA MET A 180 -54.33 -48.24 -41.58
C MET A 180 -55.55 -47.36 -41.86
N SER A 181 -56.70 -47.66 -41.28
CA SER A 181 -57.88 -46.78 -41.30
C SER A 181 -57.54 -45.42 -40.69
N ILE A 182 -58.25 -44.37 -41.11
CA ILE A 182 -58.12 -43.02 -40.53
C ILE A 182 -58.29 -43.05 -39.00
N ILE A 183 -59.18 -43.91 -38.50
CA ILE A 183 -59.42 -44.11 -37.06
C ILE A 183 -58.20 -44.75 -36.40
N GLU A 184 -57.67 -45.83 -36.98
CA GLU A 184 -56.50 -46.56 -36.48
C GLU A 184 -55.24 -45.68 -36.47
N ALA A 185 -55.00 -44.92 -37.55
CA ALA A 185 -53.90 -43.98 -37.65
C ALA A 185 -54.00 -42.87 -36.59
N SER A 186 -55.20 -42.35 -36.34
CA SER A 186 -55.41 -41.34 -35.29
C SER A 186 -55.17 -41.91 -33.88
N SER A 187 -55.57 -43.15 -33.63
CA SER A 187 -55.32 -43.88 -32.39
C SER A 187 -53.82 -44.11 -32.15
N PHE A 188 -53.09 -44.56 -33.18
CA PHE A 188 -51.65 -44.79 -33.11
C PHE A 188 -50.86 -43.48 -32.85
N LEU A 189 -51.22 -42.39 -33.52
CA LEU A 189 -50.64 -41.06 -33.27
C LEU A 189 -50.94 -40.57 -31.84
N PHE A 190 -52.15 -40.79 -31.33
CA PHE A 190 -52.50 -40.49 -29.94
C PHE A 190 -51.66 -41.31 -28.95
N GLN A 191 -51.43 -42.59 -29.22
CA GLN A 191 -50.61 -43.47 -28.37
C GLN A 191 -49.12 -43.08 -28.38
N LEU A 192 -48.56 -42.67 -29.52
CA LEU A 192 -47.22 -42.09 -29.60
C LEU A 192 -47.12 -40.75 -28.83
N ALA A 193 -48.13 -39.88 -28.95
CA ALA A 193 -48.24 -38.65 -28.18
C ALA A 193 -48.42 -38.91 -26.67
N PHE A 194 -48.98 -40.05 -26.27
CA PHE A 194 -49.09 -40.47 -24.88
C PHE A 194 -47.75 -41.01 -24.34
N GLN A 195 -47.04 -41.86 -25.09
CA GLN A 195 -45.75 -42.44 -24.69
C GLN A 195 -44.60 -41.41 -24.62
N SER A 196 -44.66 -40.34 -25.41
CA SER A 196 -43.62 -39.30 -25.45
C SER A 196 -43.70 -38.28 -24.29
N LYS A 197 -44.91 -37.95 -23.83
CA LYS A 197 -45.16 -37.03 -22.70
C LYS A 197 -44.32 -37.29 -21.44
N PRO A 198 -44.26 -38.51 -20.85
CA PRO A 198 -43.53 -38.73 -19.60
C PRO A 198 -42.03 -38.41 -19.70
N ARG A 199 -41.39 -38.67 -20.85
CA ARG A 199 -39.98 -38.30 -21.08
C ARG A 199 -39.77 -36.79 -21.08
N PHE A 200 -40.69 -36.03 -21.67
CA PHE A 200 -40.63 -34.56 -21.66
C PHE A 200 -40.80 -34.01 -20.23
N CYS A 201 -41.78 -34.52 -19.48
CA CYS A 201 -41.99 -34.13 -18.08
C CYS A 201 -40.74 -34.38 -17.22
N GLN A 202 -40.16 -35.58 -17.30
CA GLN A 202 -38.98 -35.97 -16.52
C GLN A 202 -37.73 -35.13 -16.86
N LEU A 203 -37.56 -34.73 -18.13
CA LEU A 203 -36.51 -33.78 -18.53
C LEU A 203 -36.74 -32.39 -17.94
N HIS A 204 -37.99 -31.91 -17.93
CA HIS A 204 -38.33 -30.60 -17.38
C HIS A 204 -38.16 -30.54 -15.86
N GLU A 205 -38.58 -31.59 -15.16
CA GLU A 205 -38.37 -31.80 -13.71
C GLU A 205 -36.87 -31.80 -13.36
N ARG A 206 -36.06 -32.58 -14.10
CA ARG A 206 -34.60 -32.60 -13.92
C ARG A 206 -33.96 -31.22 -14.15
N LEU A 207 -34.42 -30.47 -15.13
CA LEU A 207 -33.96 -29.09 -15.37
C LEU A 207 -34.37 -28.12 -14.25
N ALA A 208 -35.56 -28.30 -13.65
CA ALA A 208 -36.00 -27.52 -12.51
C ALA A 208 -35.10 -27.78 -11.27
N HIS A 209 -34.86 -29.04 -10.92
CA HIS A 209 -33.96 -29.40 -9.81
C HIS A 209 -32.53 -28.87 -10.00
N MET A 210 -31.98 -28.92 -11.22
CA MET A 210 -30.65 -28.36 -11.50
C MET A 210 -30.60 -26.84 -11.26
N ARG A 211 -31.63 -26.08 -11.69
CA ARG A 211 -31.72 -24.63 -11.46
C ARG A 211 -31.88 -24.26 -9.99
N VAL A 212 -32.66 -25.03 -9.24
CA VAL A 212 -32.80 -24.83 -7.78
C VAL A 212 -31.46 -25.02 -7.09
N ARG A 213 -30.75 -26.13 -7.39
CA ARG A 213 -29.42 -26.43 -6.83
C ARG A 213 -28.36 -25.39 -7.19
N GLU A 214 -28.40 -24.85 -8.40
CA GLU A 214 -27.50 -23.77 -8.82
C GLU A 214 -27.79 -22.46 -8.05
N SER A 215 -29.07 -22.15 -7.81
CA SER A 215 -29.49 -21.02 -6.97
C SER A 215 -29.07 -21.18 -5.51
N GLU A 216 -29.21 -22.38 -4.93
CA GLU A 216 -28.78 -22.71 -3.57
C GLU A 216 -27.27 -22.49 -3.39
N LEU A 217 -26.45 -23.10 -4.27
CA LEU A 217 -24.99 -22.91 -4.28
C LEU A 217 -24.58 -21.44 -4.50
N ALA A 218 -25.36 -20.66 -5.25
CA ALA A 218 -25.13 -19.23 -5.42
C ALA A 218 -25.54 -18.40 -4.19
N GLN A 219 -26.46 -18.88 -3.36
CA GLN A 219 -26.83 -18.28 -2.07
C GLN A 219 -25.82 -18.62 -0.97
N GLU A 220 -25.37 -19.87 -0.87
CA GLU A 220 -24.30 -20.28 0.06
C GLU A 220 -23.04 -19.43 -0.12
N ARG A 221 -22.55 -19.32 -1.36
CA ARG A 221 -21.40 -18.45 -1.70
C ARG A 221 -21.61 -16.99 -1.29
N ARG A 222 -22.83 -16.46 -1.36
CA ARG A 222 -23.15 -15.10 -0.90
C ARG A 222 -23.12 -14.99 0.62
N GLN A 223 -23.64 -15.99 1.32
CA GLN A 223 -23.58 -16.04 2.79
C GLN A 223 -22.13 -16.15 3.28
N ASP A 224 -21.29 -16.93 2.63
CA ASP A 224 -19.87 -17.07 3.03
C ASP A 224 -19.08 -15.79 2.80
N ILE A 225 -19.33 -15.07 1.69
CA ILE A 225 -18.78 -13.72 1.45
C ILE A 225 -19.28 -12.71 2.51
N ILE A 226 -20.49 -12.89 3.05
CA ILE A 226 -21.01 -12.04 4.15
C ILE A 226 -20.29 -12.37 5.46
N LYS A 227 -20.21 -13.65 5.85
CA LYS A 227 -19.47 -14.12 7.05
C LYS A 227 -18.00 -13.68 7.02
N GLU A 228 -17.35 -13.74 5.86
CA GLU A 228 -15.97 -13.28 5.69
C GLU A 228 -15.84 -11.76 5.88
N LYS A 229 -16.81 -10.97 5.41
CA LYS A 229 -16.84 -9.52 5.65
C LYS A 229 -17.10 -9.20 7.12
N GLU A 230 -18.03 -9.90 7.77
CA GLU A 230 -18.34 -9.73 9.19
C GLU A 230 -17.13 -10.05 10.08
N THR A 231 -16.45 -11.17 9.83
CA THR A 231 -15.22 -11.54 10.55
C THR A 231 -14.06 -10.58 10.29
N ARG A 232 -13.87 -10.11 9.05
CA ARG A 232 -12.89 -9.05 8.73
C ARG A 232 -13.23 -7.73 9.42
N LEU A 233 -14.52 -7.36 9.53
CA LEU A 233 -14.95 -6.16 10.25
C LEU A 233 -14.74 -6.28 11.77
N ALA A 234 -15.02 -7.44 12.36
CA ALA A 234 -14.73 -7.73 13.77
C ALA A 234 -13.24 -7.57 14.09
N GLN A 235 -12.34 -8.12 13.25
CA GLN A 235 -10.89 -7.95 13.37
C GLN A 235 -10.42 -6.48 13.23
N VAL A 236 -11.20 -5.61 12.57
CA VAL A 236 -10.91 -4.17 12.52
C VAL A 236 -11.42 -3.48 13.79
N SER A 237 -12.59 -3.85 14.32
CA SER A 237 -13.09 -3.33 15.61
C SER A 237 -12.12 -3.64 16.74
N GLU A 238 -11.72 -4.90 16.88
CA GLU A 238 -10.76 -5.40 17.88
C GLU A 238 -9.45 -4.59 17.86
N LYS A 239 -8.89 -4.35 16.67
CA LYS A 239 -7.67 -3.54 16.50
C LYS A 239 -7.86 -2.06 16.84
N LEU A 240 -9.05 -1.50 16.61
CA LEU A 240 -9.36 -0.11 17.02
C LEU A 240 -9.52 -0.01 18.53
N GLU A 241 -10.15 -1.00 19.17
CA GLU A 241 -10.28 -1.11 20.62
C GLU A 241 -8.92 -1.28 21.31
N ASP A 242 -8.02 -2.10 20.73
CA ASP A 242 -6.63 -2.23 21.18
C ASP A 242 -5.86 -0.90 21.07
N ILE A 243 -5.97 -0.20 19.95
CA ILE A 243 -5.34 1.11 19.74
C ILE A 243 -5.85 2.14 20.76
N ASP A 244 -7.15 2.16 21.04
CA ASP A 244 -7.70 3.09 22.03
C ASP A 244 -7.39 2.69 23.48
N ARG A 245 -7.27 1.38 23.79
CA ARG A 245 -6.73 0.89 25.07
C ARG A 245 -5.28 1.35 25.27
N GLU A 246 -4.43 1.20 24.24
CA GLU A 246 -3.05 1.69 24.27
C GLU A 246 -2.97 3.23 24.39
N ARG A 247 -3.87 3.97 23.74
CA ARG A 247 -3.98 5.44 23.88
C ARG A 247 -4.50 5.86 25.26
N GLN A 248 -5.30 5.05 25.94
CA GLN A 248 -5.70 5.27 27.33
C GLN A 248 -4.53 5.00 28.28
N GLU A 249 -3.79 3.90 28.10
CA GLU A 249 -2.56 3.64 28.87
C GLU A 249 -1.50 4.74 28.69
N ARG A 250 -1.22 5.16 27.45
CA ARG A 250 -0.30 6.29 27.17
C ARG A 250 -0.80 7.61 27.76
N ARG A 251 -2.11 7.77 28.05
CA ARG A 251 -2.63 8.91 28.81
C ARG A 251 -2.40 8.71 30.31
N ARG A 252 -2.69 7.53 30.87
CA ARG A 252 -2.48 7.19 32.28
C ARG A 252 -1.00 7.31 32.69
N LYS A 253 -0.09 6.71 31.93
CA LYS A 253 1.37 6.77 32.14
C LYS A 253 1.92 8.20 32.11
N ARG A 254 1.35 9.10 31.29
CA ARG A 254 1.71 10.54 31.28
C ARG A 254 1.19 11.30 32.49
N LEU A 255 -0.02 10.98 32.98
CA LEU A 255 -0.54 11.55 34.22
C LEU A 255 0.28 11.08 35.44
N GLU A 256 0.56 9.78 35.54
CA GLU A 256 1.42 9.17 36.57
C GLU A 256 2.79 9.87 36.61
N ALA A 257 3.46 10.02 35.46
CA ALA A 257 4.73 10.74 35.36
C ALA A 257 4.62 12.23 35.75
N SER A 258 3.52 12.90 35.37
CA SER A 258 3.28 14.30 35.73
C SER A 258 3.07 14.50 37.23
N TYR A 259 2.43 13.56 37.94
CA TYR A 259 2.30 13.61 39.39
C TYR A 259 3.63 13.29 40.10
N GLY A 260 4.43 12.36 39.56
CA GLY A 260 5.77 12.07 40.08
C GLY A 260 6.76 13.24 39.95
N ALA A 261 6.68 14.03 38.87
CA ALA A 261 7.61 15.13 38.61
C ALA A 261 7.50 16.31 39.61
N VAL A 262 6.36 16.50 40.26
CA VAL A 262 6.11 17.62 41.19
C VAL A 262 6.98 17.54 42.46
N GLY A 263 7.55 16.37 42.77
CA GLY A 263 8.40 16.18 43.96
C GLY A 263 9.82 16.77 43.87
N SER A 264 10.32 17.16 42.68
CA SER A 264 11.77 17.36 42.48
C SER A 264 12.17 18.66 41.76
N SER A 265 11.71 19.82 42.26
CA SER A 265 12.28 21.12 41.84
C SER A 265 12.25 22.21 42.94
N ARG A 266 12.77 21.87 44.13
CA ARG A 266 13.00 22.87 45.20
C ARG A 266 14.27 23.71 44.94
N THR A 267 14.09 24.74 44.12
CA THR A 267 14.66 26.10 44.29
C THR A 267 15.94 26.24 45.12
N SER A 268 17.06 26.56 44.48
CA SER A 268 18.22 27.20 45.12
C SER A 268 18.67 28.40 44.29
N SER A 269 18.26 29.59 44.72
CA SER A 269 18.73 30.88 44.17
C SER A 269 19.23 31.73 45.33
N SER A 270 20.55 31.88 45.41
CA SER A 270 21.28 32.72 46.35
C SER A 270 22.34 33.47 45.54
N ALA A 271 22.24 34.80 45.44
CA ALA A 271 23.05 35.73 46.24
C ALA A 271 24.56 35.58 45.96
N SER A 272 25.21 36.51 45.25
CA SER A 272 25.46 37.92 45.64
C SER A 272 26.39 38.03 46.85
N ILE A 273 27.62 38.52 46.63
CA ILE A 273 28.37 39.46 47.50
C ILE A 273 29.78 39.74 46.91
N CYS A 274 30.14 41.04 46.89
CA CYS A 274 31.45 41.70 46.77
C CYS A 274 32.59 41.08 45.91
N GLU A 275 32.89 41.75 44.79
CA GLU A 275 34.29 42.08 44.44
C GLU A 275 34.69 43.36 45.20
N GLU A 276 35.92 43.40 45.76
CA GLU A 276 36.77 44.56 46.10
C GLU A 276 37.61 44.32 47.37
N HIS A 277 38.84 43.79 47.23
CA HIS A 277 40.07 44.27 47.88
C HIS A 277 41.29 43.45 47.42
N LEU A 278 42.49 43.82 47.91
CA LEU A 278 43.77 43.12 47.71
C LEU A 278 44.42 43.22 46.32
N SER A 279 44.58 44.46 45.84
CA SER A 279 45.90 44.87 45.34
C SER A 279 46.80 45.29 46.51
N ILE A 280 48.07 45.62 46.25
CA ILE A 280 49.12 45.93 47.25
C ILE A 280 49.62 44.69 48.03
N HIS A 281 50.36 43.82 47.34
CA HIS A 281 51.66 43.33 47.81
C HIS A 281 52.42 42.69 46.64
N SER A 282 53.18 43.52 45.91
CA SER A 282 53.93 43.08 44.72
C SER A 282 55.25 43.82 44.58
N LEU A 283 56.15 43.60 45.55
CA LEU A 283 57.59 43.88 45.45
C LEU A 283 58.33 42.89 46.38
N GLU A 284 59.57 42.54 46.00
CA GLU A 284 60.61 41.96 46.85
C GLU A 284 60.33 40.65 47.61
N ARG A 285 60.27 39.54 46.85
CA ARG A 285 60.89 38.26 47.28
C ARG A 285 61.82 37.73 46.17
N LYS A 286 63.04 38.26 46.10
CA LYS A 286 64.13 37.72 45.26
C LYS A 286 64.93 36.67 46.05
N ASN A 287 64.35 35.49 46.19
CA ASN A 287 65.01 34.19 46.37
C ASN A 287 63.90 33.15 46.38
N VAL A 288 63.87 32.27 45.38
CA VAL A 288 62.75 31.35 45.14
C VAL A 288 63.29 30.02 44.64
N ASP A 289 62.90 28.96 45.36
CA ASP A 289 63.15 27.55 45.07
C ASP A 289 62.74 27.18 43.61
N PRO A 290 63.57 26.45 42.83
CA PRO A 290 63.38 26.33 41.38
C PRO A 290 62.03 25.70 40.97
N ALA A 291 61.45 24.83 41.79
CA ALA A 291 60.14 24.23 41.52
C ALA A 291 58.99 25.24 41.53
N LEU A 292 59.06 26.27 42.39
CA LEU A 292 58.03 27.32 42.45
C LEU A 292 58.13 28.25 41.23
N ARG A 293 59.34 28.51 40.75
CA ARG A 293 59.59 29.27 39.51
C ARG A 293 59.00 28.57 38.28
N GLU A 294 59.23 27.26 38.14
CA GLU A 294 58.66 26.46 37.04
C GLU A 294 57.12 26.48 37.04
N MET A 295 56.50 26.43 38.22
CA MET A 295 55.04 26.54 38.38
C MET A 295 54.49 27.92 38.02
N GLN A 296 55.20 29.00 38.38
CA GLN A 296 54.84 30.36 37.96
C GLN A 296 54.95 30.53 36.43
N GLU A 297 56.01 30.00 35.83
CA GLU A 297 56.24 30.05 34.37
C GLU A 297 55.16 29.27 33.59
N LYS A 298 54.81 28.06 34.04
CA LYS A 298 53.67 27.28 33.50
C LYS A 298 52.34 28.04 33.59
N LEU A 299 52.10 28.78 34.67
CA LEU A 299 50.88 29.57 34.87
C LEU A 299 50.86 30.81 33.97
N LEU A 300 52.00 31.49 33.79
CA LEU A 300 52.15 32.59 32.83
C LEU A 300 51.96 32.10 31.38
N ALA A 301 52.51 30.94 31.02
CA ALA A 301 52.30 30.32 29.71
C ALA A 301 50.82 29.97 29.45
N LYS A 302 50.12 29.32 30.41
CA LYS A 302 48.66 29.09 30.31
C LYS A 302 47.87 30.41 30.20
N LYS A 303 48.24 31.47 30.93
CA LYS A 303 47.62 32.81 30.80
C LYS A 303 47.86 33.44 29.42
N ALA A 304 49.07 33.33 28.85
CA ALA A 304 49.38 33.81 27.50
C ALA A 304 48.55 33.05 26.44
N LEU A 305 48.43 31.73 26.55
CA LEU A 305 47.56 30.92 25.70
C LEU A 305 46.09 31.34 25.81
N ARG A 306 45.58 31.62 27.03
CA ARG A 306 44.22 32.15 27.23
C ARG A 306 44.01 33.50 26.57
N MET A 307 44.97 34.42 26.65
CA MET A 307 44.88 35.73 25.99
C MET A 307 44.92 35.59 24.46
N ASN A 308 45.76 34.70 23.92
CA ASN A 308 45.80 34.39 22.49
C ASN A 308 44.53 33.67 21.99
N ALA A 309 43.91 32.83 22.82
CA ALA A 309 42.62 32.21 22.51
C ALA A 309 41.49 33.25 22.51
N LYS A 310 41.47 34.16 23.50
CA LYS A 310 40.54 35.29 23.54
C LYS A 310 40.72 36.22 22.34
N SER A 311 41.94 36.57 21.96
CA SER A 311 42.20 37.48 20.83
C SER A 311 41.76 36.87 19.49
N LYS A 312 42.04 35.58 19.25
CA LYS A 312 41.49 34.82 18.11
C LYS A 312 39.96 34.77 18.11
N LEU A 313 39.34 34.59 19.28
CA LEU A 313 37.88 34.57 19.41
C LEU A 313 37.24 35.96 19.23
N SER A 314 37.97 37.05 19.51
CA SER A 314 37.52 38.42 19.18
C SER A 314 37.73 38.79 17.72
N THR A 315 38.85 38.41 17.09
CA THR A 315 39.06 38.71 15.66
C THR A 315 38.07 37.97 14.77
N LEU A 316 37.73 36.72 15.11
CA LEU A 316 36.63 35.96 14.47
C LEU A 316 35.23 36.57 14.68
N LYS A 317 35.07 37.51 15.62
CA LYS A 317 33.82 38.28 15.82
C LYS A 317 33.85 39.66 15.16
N SER A 318 35.03 40.26 14.98
CA SER A 318 35.18 41.56 14.31
C SER A 318 35.35 41.44 12.79
N SER A 319 35.87 40.32 12.28
CA SER A 319 35.80 40.01 10.84
C SER A 319 34.38 39.58 10.46
N GLY A 320 33.58 40.52 9.93
CA GLY A 320 32.16 40.35 9.60
C GLY A 320 31.82 39.40 8.44
N VAL A 321 32.57 38.32 8.28
CA VAL A 321 32.41 37.32 7.20
C VAL A 321 31.25 36.35 7.49
N VAL A 322 30.99 36.05 8.76
CA VAL A 322 29.94 35.10 9.17
C VAL A 322 28.52 35.68 8.96
N THR A 323 28.37 37.00 8.92
CA THR A 323 27.08 37.69 8.74
C THR A 323 26.71 38.00 7.29
N SER A 324 27.64 37.95 6.33
CA SER A 324 27.32 38.17 4.91
C SER A 324 26.73 36.93 4.23
N ILE A 325 27.30 35.75 4.50
CA ILE A 325 26.87 34.45 3.95
C ILE A 325 25.38 34.18 4.25
N PHE A 326 24.91 34.59 5.44
CA PHE A 326 23.53 34.37 5.87
C PHE A 326 22.48 35.32 5.24
N LYS A 327 22.89 36.36 4.52
CA LYS A 327 21.96 37.33 3.90
C LYS A 327 21.67 37.08 2.41
N HIS A 328 22.62 36.54 1.66
CA HIS A 328 22.43 36.27 0.23
C HIS A 328 21.68 34.95 -0.08
N ALA A 329 21.58 34.03 0.89
CA ALA A 329 20.91 32.75 0.70
C ALA A 329 19.36 32.82 0.72
N ASN A 330 18.75 33.99 0.98
CA ASN A 330 17.31 34.11 1.24
C ASN A 330 16.65 35.29 0.50
N GLN A 331 17.13 35.62 -0.70
CA GLN A 331 16.55 36.65 -1.60
C GLN A 331 16.40 36.17 -3.06
N ASN A 332 16.38 34.86 -3.32
CA ASN A 332 16.40 34.30 -4.69
C ASN A 332 15.37 33.18 -4.93
N MET A 333 14.21 33.23 -4.25
CA MET A 333 13.10 32.26 -4.39
C MET A 333 11.70 32.91 -4.40
N GLU A 334 11.59 34.25 -4.48
CA GLU A 334 10.32 34.99 -4.55
C GLU A 334 10.25 35.92 -5.77
N SER A 335 10.46 35.38 -6.97
CA SER A 335 10.38 36.15 -8.22
C SER A 335 9.91 35.36 -9.46
N ILE A 336 9.18 34.26 -9.27
CA ILE A 336 8.49 33.54 -10.38
C ILE A 336 7.08 33.12 -9.94
N ASN A 337 6.12 34.05 -10.01
CA ASN A 337 4.69 33.79 -10.26
C ASN A 337 3.89 35.10 -10.36
N MET A 338 3.89 35.69 -11.55
CA MET A 338 2.88 36.62 -12.06
C MET A 338 2.67 36.30 -13.56
N ASP A 339 1.59 36.84 -14.15
CA ASP A 339 1.22 36.75 -15.56
C ASP A 339 0.87 35.36 -16.14
N ALA A 340 -0.40 34.96 -15.92
CA ALA A 340 -1.19 34.17 -16.87
C ALA A 340 -2.70 34.38 -16.66
N SER A 341 -3.20 35.61 -16.81
CA SER A 341 -4.64 35.90 -16.75
C SER A 341 -5.30 35.67 -18.11
N ALA A 342 -6.09 34.60 -18.23
CA ALA A 342 -6.91 34.32 -19.42
C ALA A 342 -8.29 33.75 -19.04
N LYS A 343 -9.31 34.61 -19.14
CA LYS A 343 -10.73 34.20 -19.13
C LYS A 343 -11.13 33.75 -20.55
N PRO A 344 -12.12 32.87 -20.71
CA PRO A 344 -13.45 33.40 -21.02
C PRO A 344 -14.58 32.74 -20.22
N GLN A 345 -15.83 33.00 -20.60
CA GLN A 345 -17.06 32.65 -19.87
C GLN A 345 -17.90 31.57 -20.59
N SER A 346 -18.99 31.16 -19.94
CA SER A 346 -20.10 30.32 -20.42
C SER A 346 -19.83 28.81 -20.56
N GLY A 347 -20.79 27.92 -20.26
CA GLY A 347 -22.09 28.17 -19.60
C GLY A 347 -23.04 26.95 -19.66
N SER A 348 -24.00 26.88 -18.71
CA SER A 348 -25.01 25.81 -18.59
C SER A 348 -24.45 24.38 -18.28
N SER A 349 -25.23 23.41 -17.78
CA SER A 349 -26.66 23.41 -17.37
C SER A 349 -26.89 22.53 -16.11
N ALA A 350 -28.13 22.46 -15.63
CA ALA A 350 -28.51 21.89 -14.33
C ALA A 350 -28.89 20.39 -14.31
N SER A 351 -28.59 19.71 -13.20
CA SER A 351 -29.45 18.76 -12.45
C SER A 351 -28.66 18.32 -11.19
N PHE A 352 -29.15 18.32 -9.95
CA PHE A 352 -30.49 18.22 -9.36
C PHE A 352 -31.12 16.81 -9.43
N ILE A 353 -30.69 15.94 -8.52
CA ILE A 353 -31.41 14.77 -7.97
C ILE A 353 -31.13 14.77 -6.45
N ALA A 354 -32.11 14.33 -5.65
CA ALA A 354 -32.10 14.51 -4.19
C ALA A 354 -32.20 13.20 -3.40
N GLY A 355 -31.67 13.23 -2.17
CA GLY A 355 -32.28 12.57 -1.00
C GLY A 355 -32.07 11.06 -0.81
N ILE A 356 -31.21 10.73 0.16
CA ILE A 356 -31.38 9.56 1.04
C ILE A 356 -31.17 10.06 2.49
N PRO A 357 -32.07 9.75 3.45
CA PRO A 357 -32.01 10.31 4.80
C PRO A 357 -30.98 9.60 5.70
N VAL A 358 -30.36 10.37 6.61
CA VAL A 358 -29.51 9.84 7.68
C VAL A 358 -30.39 9.21 8.76
N LEU A 359 -30.18 7.92 9.05
CA LEU A 359 -30.87 7.23 10.14
C LEU A 359 -30.23 7.53 11.52
N ARG A 360 -31.10 7.56 12.53
CA ARG A 360 -30.80 7.90 13.93
C ARG A 360 -30.29 6.67 14.69
N ASN A 361 -29.13 6.76 15.32
CA ASN A 361 -28.66 5.72 16.25
C ASN A 361 -29.60 5.59 17.46
N PRO A 362 -30.00 4.37 17.86
CA PRO A 362 -30.54 4.10 19.19
C PRO A 362 -29.42 3.93 20.22
N GLU A 363 -29.78 4.07 21.50
CA GLU A 363 -28.88 3.94 22.65
C GLU A 363 -28.64 2.46 23.01
N LEU A 364 -27.52 2.17 23.70
CA LEU A 364 -27.31 0.90 24.41
C LEU A 364 -26.88 1.15 25.86
N PRO A 365 -27.32 0.32 26.83
CA PRO A 365 -27.28 0.67 28.24
C PRO A 365 -25.97 0.29 28.94
N SER A 366 -25.66 1.03 30.01
CA SER A 366 -24.63 0.69 30.98
C SER A 366 -24.90 -0.63 31.72
N LYS A 367 -23.87 -1.46 31.92
CA LYS A 367 -23.85 -2.50 32.95
C LYS A 367 -22.54 -2.47 33.75
N THR A 368 -22.68 -2.65 35.05
CA THR A 368 -21.60 -2.65 36.05
C THR A 368 -21.32 -4.07 36.56
N GLN A 369 -20.05 -4.47 36.56
CA GLN A 369 -19.45 -5.60 37.28
C GLN A 369 -17.95 -5.23 37.47
N LYS A 370 -17.26 -5.34 38.61
CA LYS A 370 -17.44 -6.12 39.86
C LYS A 370 -17.24 -7.63 39.67
N ASP A 371 -16.38 -8.34 40.42
CA ASP A 371 -15.30 -7.92 41.34
C ASP A 371 -13.95 -7.86 40.56
N GLU A 372 -12.72 -8.21 40.99
CA GLU A 372 -12.13 -8.68 42.26
C GLU A 372 -10.62 -8.33 42.32
N SER A 373 -9.75 -9.23 42.82
CA SER A 373 -8.28 -9.12 42.89
C SER A 373 -7.66 -10.50 43.13
N PRO A 374 -6.36 -10.69 42.83
CA PRO A 374 -5.50 -11.18 43.92
C PRO A 374 -4.12 -10.52 43.99
N LYS A 375 -3.54 -10.53 45.19
CA LYS A 375 -2.13 -10.20 45.45
C LYS A 375 -1.30 -11.48 45.49
N THR A 376 -0.08 -11.44 44.97
CA THR A 376 1.05 -12.21 45.52
C THR A 376 2.31 -11.35 45.51
N ASN A 377 3.24 -11.65 46.42
CA ASN A 377 4.50 -10.93 46.56
C ASN A 377 5.60 -11.64 45.76
N ASN A 378 6.66 -10.92 45.42
CA ASN A 378 8.00 -11.19 45.97
C ASN A 378 9.03 -10.16 45.47
N ALA A 379 10.07 -9.95 46.27
CA ALA A 379 11.26 -9.19 45.89
C ALA A 379 12.50 -10.05 46.16
N SER A 380 13.42 -10.11 45.20
CA SER A 380 14.82 -10.45 45.45
C SER A 380 15.70 -9.98 44.28
N THR A 381 16.96 -9.70 44.58
CA THR A 381 18.01 -9.26 43.66
C THR A 381 18.80 -10.44 43.09
N HIS A 382 19.18 -10.42 41.80
CA HIS A 382 20.56 -10.80 41.42
C HIS A 382 20.98 -10.37 39.99
N THR A 383 22.20 -9.81 39.93
CA THR A 383 23.21 -9.69 38.84
C THR A 383 22.87 -9.92 37.36
N ASP A 384 23.47 -9.06 36.54
CA ASP A 384 23.68 -9.14 35.09
C ASP A 384 24.30 -10.46 34.62
N LYS A 385 23.85 -10.96 33.44
CA LYS A 385 24.59 -11.77 32.42
C LYS A 385 23.69 -12.48 31.37
N SER A 386 22.43 -12.09 31.20
CA SER A 386 21.45 -12.84 30.38
C SER A 386 21.10 -12.23 29.01
N GLU A 387 21.45 -10.97 28.72
CA GLU A 387 20.90 -10.27 27.53
C GLU A 387 21.40 -10.86 26.20
N ASP A 388 22.67 -11.27 26.11
CA ASP A 388 23.25 -11.91 24.92
C ASP A 388 22.55 -13.23 24.53
N ALA A 389 21.98 -13.96 25.51
CA ALA A 389 21.24 -15.19 25.24
C ALA A 389 19.87 -14.90 24.60
N GLY A 390 19.22 -13.80 24.99
CA GLY A 390 17.93 -13.39 24.42
C GLY A 390 18.04 -12.96 22.95
N ILE A 391 19.08 -12.19 22.61
CA ILE A 391 19.30 -11.69 21.25
C ILE A 391 19.52 -12.87 20.27
N ASN A 392 20.33 -13.86 20.64
CA ASN A 392 20.59 -15.04 19.81
C ASN A 392 19.35 -15.95 19.62
N ALA A 393 18.44 -16.00 20.61
CA ALA A 393 17.19 -16.74 20.48
C ALA A 393 16.20 -16.07 19.51
N ILE A 394 16.19 -14.73 19.45
CA ILE A 394 15.37 -13.97 18.50
C ILE A 394 15.87 -14.17 17.07
N THR A 395 17.18 -14.04 16.83
CA THR A 395 17.74 -14.21 15.48
C THR A 395 17.58 -15.63 14.92
N SER A 396 17.58 -16.67 15.76
CA SER A 396 17.22 -18.03 15.33
C SER A 396 15.78 -18.11 14.82
N ARG A 397 14.84 -17.51 15.55
CA ARG A 397 13.41 -17.52 15.21
C ARG A 397 13.10 -16.77 13.91
N ASP A 398 13.82 -15.67 13.65
CA ASP A 398 13.72 -14.93 12.39
C ASP A 398 14.37 -15.68 11.21
N ALA A 399 15.44 -16.46 11.46
CA ALA A 399 16.03 -17.37 10.48
C ALA A 399 15.07 -18.53 10.11
N GLU A 400 14.38 -19.11 11.11
CA GLU A 400 13.34 -20.13 10.90
C GLU A 400 12.14 -19.56 10.11
N TYR A 401 11.67 -18.36 10.47
CA TYR A 401 10.57 -17.69 9.75
C TYR A 401 10.94 -17.36 8.30
N THR A 402 12.14 -16.82 8.05
CA THR A 402 12.60 -16.51 6.69
C THR A 402 12.82 -17.76 5.85
N ALA A 403 13.32 -18.87 6.43
CA ALA A 403 13.40 -20.16 5.76
C ALA A 403 12.00 -20.71 5.39
N HIS A 404 11.03 -20.66 6.31
CA HIS A 404 9.65 -21.08 6.08
C HIS A 404 8.98 -20.24 4.96
N MET A 405 9.17 -18.92 4.96
CA MET A 405 8.67 -18.04 3.90
C MET A 405 9.36 -18.31 2.54
N ALA A 406 10.63 -18.71 2.52
CA ALA A 406 11.29 -19.15 1.29
C ALA A 406 10.75 -20.50 0.77
N GLN A 407 10.38 -21.42 1.65
CA GLN A 407 9.72 -22.68 1.28
C GLN A 407 8.33 -22.44 0.66
N ILE A 408 7.52 -21.55 1.23
CA ILE A 408 6.22 -21.14 0.67
C ILE A 408 6.38 -20.53 -0.72
N ARG A 409 7.39 -19.67 -0.94
CA ARG A 409 7.67 -19.09 -2.27
C ARG A 409 7.96 -20.17 -3.32
N ARG A 410 8.82 -21.15 -3.01
CA ARG A 410 9.09 -22.28 -3.91
C ARG A 410 7.82 -23.07 -4.25
N GLN A 411 6.98 -23.38 -3.25
CA GLN A 411 5.71 -24.08 -3.48
C GLN A 411 4.75 -23.30 -4.42
N LEU A 412 4.71 -21.97 -4.31
CA LEU A 412 3.93 -21.12 -5.22
C LEU A 412 4.55 -21.04 -6.62
N GLU A 413 5.88 -21.06 -6.74
CA GLU A 413 6.60 -21.12 -8.02
C GLU A 413 6.38 -22.48 -8.72
N ASP A 414 6.44 -23.59 -7.98
CA ASP A 414 6.13 -24.94 -8.48
C ASP A 414 4.68 -25.05 -8.96
N GLN A 415 3.72 -24.52 -8.18
CA GLN A 415 2.31 -24.46 -8.59
C GLN A 415 2.09 -23.61 -9.85
N LYS A 416 2.76 -22.45 -9.94
CA LYS A 416 2.72 -21.58 -11.12
C LYS A 416 3.30 -22.27 -12.35
N MET A 417 4.44 -22.95 -12.22
CA MET A 417 5.07 -23.70 -13.31
C MET A 417 4.20 -24.87 -13.77
N LYS A 418 3.54 -25.58 -12.84
CA LYS A 418 2.56 -26.62 -13.18
C LYS A 418 1.38 -26.05 -13.97
N LEU A 419 0.78 -24.95 -13.52
CA LEU A 419 -0.34 -24.31 -14.24
C LEU A 419 0.08 -23.84 -15.64
N LEU A 420 1.29 -23.31 -15.82
CA LEU A 420 1.82 -22.95 -17.14
C LEU A 420 2.04 -24.17 -18.05
N ALA A 421 2.48 -25.30 -17.49
CA ALA A 421 2.58 -26.56 -18.23
C ALA A 421 1.20 -27.11 -18.62
N ASP A 422 0.20 -27.07 -17.72
CA ASP A 422 -1.17 -27.48 -17.99
C ASP A 422 -1.84 -26.60 -19.06
N ILE A 423 -1.60 -25.28 -19.05
CA ILE A 423 -2.06 -24.34 -20.10
C ILE A 423 -1.40 -24.65 -21.45
N SER A 424 -0.08 -24.86 -21.47
CA SER A 424 0.66 -25.23 -22.69
C SER A 424 0.16 -26.57 -23.28
N ALA A 425 -0.10 -27.56 -22.41
CA ALA A 425 -0.67 -28.85 -22.80
C ALA A 425 -2.11 -28.74 -23.32
N ALA A 426 -2.91 -27.80 -22.80
CA ALA A 426 -4.24 -27.49 -23.34
C ALA A 426 -4.14 -26.85 -24.73
N GLN A 427 -3.29 -25.82 -24.90
CA GLN A 427 -3.06 -25.16 -26.20
C GLN A 427 -2.56 -26.16 -27.26
N ALA A 428 -1.66 -27.08 -26.91
CA ALA A 428 -1.20 -28.14 -27.82
C ALA A 428 -2.33 -29.11 -28.25
N ARG A 429 -3.31 -29.38 -27.39
CA ARG A 429 -4.51 -30.18 -27.73
C ARG A 429 -5.45 -29.40 -28.65
N ASP A 430 -5.71 -28.13 -28.37
CA ASP A 430 -6.60 -27.30 -29.19
C ASP A 430 -6.03 -27.08 -30.61
N ILE A 431 -4.71 -26.91 -30.72
CA ILE A 431 -4.00 -26.88 -32.01
C ILE A 431 -4.13 -28.22 -32.74
N SER A 432 -3.98 -29.35 -32.03
CA SER A 432 -4.14 -30.69 -32.62
C SER A 432 -5.58 -30.93 -33.11
N ILE A 433 -6.59 -30.49 -32.36
CA ILE A 433 -8.01 -30.57 -32.76
C ILE A 433 -8.29 -29.68 -33.98
N THR A 434 -7.65 -28.52 -34.07
CA THR A 434 -7.79 -27.60 -35.21
C THR A 434 -7.12 -28.15 -36.48
N ILE A 435 -6.03 -28.90 -36.35
CA ILE A 435 -5.34 -29.57 -37.47
C ILE A 435 -6.06 -30.87 -37.87
N ALA A 436 -6.76 -31.53 -36.95
CA ALA A 436 -7.51 -32.77 -37.18
C ALA A 436 -8.89 -32.58 -37.83
N VAL A 437 -9.14 -31.46 -38.51
CA VAL A 437 -10.32 -31.29 -39.38
C VAL A 437 -10.12 -32.15 -40.64
N PRO A 438 -10.99 -33.13 -40.93
CA PRO A 438 -10.77 -34.07 -42.03
C PRO A 438 -10.88 -33.39 -43.40
N GLN A 439 -9.85 -33.53 -44.24
CA GLN A 439 -9.81 -32.95 -45.60
C GLN A 439 -10.83 -33.56 -46.60
N GLY A 440 -11.60 -34.56 -46.18
CA GLY A 440 -12.49 -35.36 -47.04
C GLY A 440 -13.79 -34.70 -47.51
N THR A 441 -13.97 -33.38 -47.35
CA THR A 441 -15.22 -32.67 -47.72
C THR A 441 -15.08 -31.59 -48.79
N VAL A 442 -13.85 -31.21 -49.18
CA VAL A 442 -13.64 -30.12 -50.16
C VAL A 442 -13.72 -30.60 -51.62
N GLU A 443 -13.20 -31.79 -51.93
CA GLU A 443 -13.20 -32.34 -53.30
C GLU A 443 -14.61 -32.63 -53.84
N ALA A 444 -15.56 -32.97 -52.96
CA ALA A 444 -16.94 -33.30 -53.33
C ALA A 444 -17.71 -32.12 -53.95
N MET A 445 -17.40 -30.88 -53.55
CA MET A 445 -18.06 -29.68 -54.10
C MET A 445 -17.39 -29.17 -55.39
N GLY A 446 -16.08 -29.41 -55.58
CA GLY A 446 -15.40 -29.07 -56.84
C GLY A 446 -15.95 -29.86 -58.03
N ALA A 447 -16.17 -31.17 -57.84
CA ALA A 447 -16.67 -32.06 -58.88
C ALA A 447 -18.12 -31.79 -59.34
N THR A 448 -18.92 -31.06 -58.55
CA THR A 448 -20.29 -30.66 -58.93
C THR A 448 -20.31 -29.37 -59.76
N VAL A 449 -19.42 -28.41 -59.45
CA VAL A 449 -19.33 -27.13 -60.19
C VAL A 449 -18.79 -27.35 -61.61
N GLU A 450 -17.76 -28.19 -61.79
CA GLU A 450 -17.26 -28.50 -63.15
C GLU A 450 -18.34 -29.13 -64.06
N LYS A 451 -19.19 -30.02 -63.51
CA LYS A 451 -20.23 -30.69 -64.29
C LYS A 451 -21.35 -29.74 -64.71
N THR A 452 -21.67 -28.73 -63.90
CA THR A 452 -22.70 -27.73 -64.26
C THR A 452 -22.19 -26.75 -65.31
N VAL A 453 -20.94 -26.28 -65.21
CA VAL A 453 -20.33 -25.40 -66.23
C VAL A 453 -20.17 -26.12 -67.58
N LYS A 454 -19.76 -27.40 -67.58
CA LYS A 454 -19.63 -28.20 -68.81
C LYS A 454 -20.98 -28.53 -69.47
N PHE A 455 -22.10 -28.45 -68.73
CA PHE A 455 -23.43 -28.64 -69.32
C PHE A 455 -23.96 -27.34 -69.94
N ALA A 456 -23.73 -26.18 -69.32
CA ALA A 456 -24.13 -24.87 -69.87
C ALA A 456 -23.50 -24.61 -71.24
N ASN A 457 -22.18 -24.77 -71.35
CA ASN A 457 -21.43 -24.53 -72.59
C ASN A 457 -21.76 -25.52 -73.74
N SER A 458 -22.58 -26.54 -73.50
CA SER A 458 -22.99 -27.53 -74.49
C SER A 458 -24.38 -27.26 -75.10
N VAL A 459 -25.08 -26.23 -74.60
CA VAL A 459 -26.45 -25.83 -75.01
C VAL A 459 -26.45 -24.61 -75.94
N GLU A 460 -25.32 -23.90 -76.07
CA GLU A 460 -25.16 -22.77 -77.00
C GLU A 460 -24.65 -23.18 -78.40
N THR A 461 -24.54 -24.48 -78.69
CA THR A 461 -23.99 -25.01 -79.96
C THR A 461 -24.83 -26.12 -80.60
N LEU A 462 -26.14 -26.13 -80.37
CA LEU A 462 -27.16 -26.93 -81.08
C LEU A 462 -28.45 -26.10 -81.27
#